data_AF-A0AAD8BB67-F1
#
_entry.id   AF-A0AAD8BB67-F1
#
_cell.length_a   1.000
_cell.length_b   1.000
_cell.length_c   1.000
_cell.angle_alpha   90.00
_cell.angle_beta   90.00
_cell.angle_gamma   90.00
#
_symmetry.space_group_name_H-M   'P 1'
#
loop_
_entity.id
_entity.type
_entity.pdbx_description
1 polymer ?
#
loop_
_entity_poly.entity_id
_entity_poly.type
_entity_poly.pdbx_seq_one_letter_code
_entity_poly.pdbx_strand_id
1 'polypeptide(L)'
;MRLGFIDNLHICELEVLVNGSSFEEVYFNKKEDTRLSGKPLITLTTTDSSYCLQECLRRRSTIYCTAFNWVTSTRSCQLFSVNPFLDLTVNLTSAVGTHFYSQDNSSL
;
A
#
# COMPACT_ATOMS: atom_id res chain seq x y z
N MET A 1 36.83 7.04 20.62
CA MET A 1 36.01 5.85 20.33
C MET A 1 34.58 6.32 20.13
N ARG A 2 33.92 5.83 19.07
CA ARG A 2 32.65 6.32 18.51
C ARG A 2 31.48 5.42 18.94
N LEU A 3 30.32 6.08 19.12
CA LEU A 3 28.93 5.61 18.93
C LEU A 3 28.34 4.56 19.87
N GLY A 4 27.12 4.84 20.35
CA GLY A 4 26.23 3.82 20.90
C GLY A 4 25.08 4.28 21.80
N PHE A 5 24.36 5.35 21.47
CA PHE A 5 22.99 5.53 21.97
C PHE A 5 22.06 5.42 20.78
N ILE A 6 21.52 4.22 20.57
CA ILE A 6 20.37 4.02 19.70
C ILE A 6 19.18 4.26 20.63
N ASP A 7 18.60 5.46 20.54
CA ASP A 7 17.27 5.71 21.08
C ASP A 7 16.32 4.72 20.40
N ASN A 8 15.88 3.72 21.18
CA ASN A 8 14.78 2.85 20.81
C ASN A 8 13.55 3.74 20.70
N LEU A 9 13.23 4.19 19.49
CA LEU A 9 11.95 4.83 19.18
C LEU A 9 10.86 3.76 19.39
N HIS A 10 10.39 3.62 20.63
CA HIS A 10 9.17 2.91 20.94
C HIS A 10 8.03 3.76 20.39
N ILE A 11 7.65 3.49 19.14
CA ILE A 11 6.41 4.02 18.58
C ILE A 11 5.29 3.29 19.32
N CYS A 12 4.65 3.98 20.26
CA CYS A 12 3.36 3.54 20.76
C CYS A 12 2.35 3.77 19.62
N GLU A 13 2.04 2.74 18.86
CA GLU A 13 0.91 2.77 17.92
C GLU A 13 -0.37 2.99 18.76
N LEU A 14 -1.00 4.14 18.54
CA LEU A 14 -2.25 4.50 19.21
C LEU A 14 -3.40 3.81 18.44
N GLU A 15 -3.94 2.71 18.95
CA GLU A 15 -5.16 2.09 18.41
C GLU A 15 -6.37 3.00 18.69
N VAL A 16 -6.79 3.78 17.69
CA VAL A 16 -8.06 4.53 17.74
C VAL A 16 -9.17 3.64 17.19
N LEU A 17 -10.03 3.12 18.07
CA LEU A 17 -11.21 2.34 17.67
C LEU A 17 -12.21 3.23 16.91
N VAL A 18 -12.04 3.36 15.59
CA VAL A 18 -13.02 3.99 14.71
C VAL A 18 -14.01 2.92 14.27
N ASN A 19 -15.20 2.96 14.85
CA ASN A 19 -16.30 2.05 14.56
C ASN A 19 -16.77 2.26 13.10
N GLY A 20 -16.29 1.44 12.16
CA GLY A 20 -16.93 1.23 10.86
C GLY A 20 -16.15 1.52 9.58
N SER A 21 -14.88 1.95 9.64
CA SER A 21 -13.98 1.93 8.48
C SER A 21 -12.70 1.20 8.90
N SER A 22 -12.28 0.20 8.13
CA SER A 22 -11.07 -0.55 8.47
C SER A 22 -9.90 0.43 8.59
N PHE A 23 -9.15 0.34 9.68
CA PHE A 23 -7.97 1.15 10.01
C PHE A 23 -6.96 1.33 8.84
N GLU A 24 -7.09 0.45 7.86
CA GLU A 24 -6.30 0.28 6.64
C GLU A 24 -6.68 1.27 5.52
N GLU A 25 -7.95 1.68 5.41
CA GLU A 25 -8.41 2.68 4.43
C GLU A 25 -7.86 4.10 4.71
N VAL A 26 -7.33 4.34 5.91
CA VAL A 26 -6.70 5.62 6.29
C VAL A 26 -5.35 5.83 5.60
N TYR A 27 -4.65 4.74 5.23
CA TYR A 27 -3.28 4.82 4.71
C TYR A 27 -3.19 4.80 3.19
N PHE A 28 -4.23 4.31 2.51
CA PHE A 28 -4.22 4.13 1.05
C PHE A 28 -5.47 4.74 0.41
N ASN A 29 -5.24 5.60 -0.57
CA ASN A 29 -6.26 6.04 -1.50
C ASN A 29 -6.59 4.94 -2.51
N LYS A 30 -7.87 4.62 -2.66
CA LYS A 30 -8.38 3.67 -3.66
C LYS A 30 -8.85 4.40 -4.92
N LYS A 31 -8.47 3.89 -6.08
CA LYS A 31 -9.04 4.22 -7.39
C LYS A 31 -9.65 2.97 -8.00
N GLU A 32 -10.97 2.98 -8.18
CA GLU A 32 -11.71 1.86 -8.77
C GLU A 32 -11.45 1.75 -10.28
N ASP A 33 -11.64 0.54 -10.81
CA ASP A 33 -11.43 0.18 -12.22
C ASP A 33 -10.20 0.83 -12.89
N THR A 34 -9.11 0.88 -12.11
CA THR A 34 -7.86 1.55 -12.44
C THR A 34 -6.71 0.62 -12.13
N ARG A 35 -5.71 0.61 -13.01
CA ARG A 35 -4.51 -0.22 -12.89
C ARG A 35 -3.27 0.64 -13.07
N LEU A 36 -2.33 0.47 -12.15
CA LEU A 36 -0.96 0.94 -12.36
C LEU A 36 -0.23 0.00 -13.32
N SER A 37 0.24 0.56 -14.43
CA SER A 37 1.07 -0.13 -15.41
C SER A 37 2.51 -0.25 -14.89
N GLY A 38 3.17 -1.36 -15.22
CA GLY A 38 4.54 -1.63 -14.81
C GLY A 38 4.72 -3.05 -14.28
N LYS A 39 5.97 -3.39 -13.96
CA LYS A 39 6.31 -4.69 -13.39
C LYS A 39 6.15 -4.64 -11.87
N PRO A 40 5.26 -5.46 -11.27
CA PRO A 40 5.17 -5.53 -9.82
C PRO A 40 6.43 -6.15 -9.22
N LEU A 41 6.78 -5.72 -8.01
CA LEU A 41 7.87 -6.30 -7.25
C LEU A 41 7.52 -7.70 -6.76
N ILE A 42 6.27 -7.85 -6.30
CA ILE A 42 5.73 -9.09 -5.76
C ILE A 42 4.31 -9.26 -6.28
N THR A 43 3.95 -10.48 -6.65
CA THR A 43 2.57 -10.86 -6.92
C THR A 43 2.15 -11.92 -5.91
N LEU A 44 1.03 -11.68 -5.23
CA LEU A 44 0.43 -12.61 -4.26
C LEU A 44 -0.97 -12.99 -4.73
N THR A 45 -1.45 -14.15 -4.30
CA THR A 45 -2.85 -14.54 -4.46
C THR A 45 -3.51 -14.52 -3.09
N THR A 46 -4.64 -13.83 -2.96
CA THR A 46 -5.34 -13.67 -1.69
C THR A 46 -6.85 -13.57 -1.92
N THR A 47 -7.68 -13.75 -0.90
CA THR A 47 -9.14 -13.69 -1.01
C THR A 47 -9.68 -12.28 -1.14
N ASP A 48 -9.00 -11.29 -0.58
CA ASP A 48 -9.48 -9.92 -0.44
C ASP A 48 -8.35 -8.89 -0.55
N SER A 49 -8.75 -7.64 -0.80
CA SER A 49 -7.83 -6.50 -0.90
C SER A 49 -7.25 -6.05 0.44
N SER A 50 -7.84 -6.42 1.57
CA SER A 50 -7.32 -6.04 2.89
C SER A 50 -5.99 -6.75 3.18
N TYR A 51 -5.88 -8.03 2.80
CA TYR A 51 -4.62 -8.76 2.89
C TYR A 51 -3.51 -8.13 2.04
N CYS A 52 -3.83 -7.60 0.84
CA CYS A 52 -2.87 -6.85 0.04
C CYS A 52 -2.29 -5.66 0.79
N LEU A 53 -3.17 -4.93 1.47
CA LEU A 53 -2.82 -3.73 2.18
C LEU A 53 -1.92 -4.05 3.36
N GLN A 54 -2.29 -5.04 4.18
CA GLN A 54 -1.47 -5.55 5.28
C GLN A 54 -0.09 -5.99 4.80
N GLU A 55 -0.03 -6.74 3.70
CA GLU A 55 1.23 -7.25 3.15
C GLU A 55 2.11 -6.13 2.57
N CYS A 56 1.50 -5.07 2.04
CA CYS A 56 2.22 -3.87 1.61
C CYS A 56 2.76 -3.08 2.80
N LEU A 57 1.95 -2.80 3.82
CA LEU A 57 2.38 -2.13 5.07
C LEU A 57 3.54 -2.88 5.74
N ARG A 58 3.41 -4.21 5.88
CA ARG A 58 4.46 -5.06 6.47
C ARG A 58 5.79 -4.97 5.72
N ARG A 59 5.75 -4.68 4.41
CA ARG A 59 6.93 -4.59 3.54
C ARG A 59 7.31 -3.17 3.17
N ARG A 60 6.71 -2.17 3.81
CA ARG A 60 7.01 -0.76 3.58
C ARG A 60 8.49 -0.45 3.79
N SER A 61 9.11 -1.02 4.82
CA SER A 61 10.53 -0.78 5.11
C SER A 61 11.51 -1.68 4.34
N THR A 62 11.04 -2.80 3.77
CA THR A 62 11.92 -3.79 3.13
C THR A 62 12.00 -3.65 1.62
N ILE A 63 10.87 -3.39 0.96
CA ILE A 63 10.81 -3.20 -0.50
C ILE A 63 10.23 -1.84 -0.90
N TYR A 64 10.03 -0.94 0.08
CA TYR A 64 9.36 0.35 -0.14
C TYR A 64 8.00 0.17 -0.82
N CYS A 65 7.18 -0.75 -0.29
CA CYS A 65 5.82 -0.93 -0.79
C CYS A 65 4.95 0.26 -0.41
N THR A 66 4.46 0.95 -1.41
CA THR A 66 3.67 2.19 -1.28
C THR A 66 2.44 2.19 -2.17
N ALA A 67 2.27 1.17 -3.02
CA ALA A 67 1.08 1.00 -3.83
C ALA A 67 0.87 -0.47 -4.22
N PHE A 68 -0.36 -0.82 -4.59
CA PHE A 68 -0.68 -2.13 -5.15
C PHE A 68 -1.87 -2.08 -6.11
N ASN A 69 -1.92 -3.02 -7.05
CA ASN A 69 -3.15 -3.34 -7.77
C ASN A 69 -3.82 -4.57 -7.13
N TRP A 70 -5.12 -4.50 -6.95
CA TRP A 70 -5.98 -5.64 -6.62
C TRP A 70 -6.80 -6.03 -7.85
N VAL A 71 -6.55 -7.22 -8.40
CA VAL A 71 -7.27 -7.76 -9.55
C VAL A 71 -8.31 -8.74 -9.05
N THR A 72 -9.60 -8.36 -9.13
CA THR A 72 -10.71 -9.09 -8.50
C THR A 72 -10.95 -10.45 -9.16
N SER A 73 -10.84 -10.54 -10.49
CA SER A 73 -11.09 -11.76 -11.26
C SER A 73 -10.11 -12.88 -10.94
N THR A 74 -8.84 -12.54 -10.77
CA THR A 74 -7.76 -13.50 -10.47
C THR A 74 -7.42 -13.53 -8.99
N ARG A 75 -8.08 -12.72 -8.16
CA ARG A 75 -7.77 -12.62 -6.73
C ARG A 75 -6.28 -12.31 -6.48
N SER A 76 -5.72 -11.45 -7.32
CA SER A 76 -4.28 -11.20 -7.39
C SER A 76 -3.92 -9.84 -6.84
N CYS A 77 -2.92 -9.84 -5.97
CA CYS A 77 -2.28 -8.67 -5.41
C CYS A 77 -0.98 -8.40 -6.12
N GLN A 78 -0.79 -7.20 -6.66
CA GLN A 78 0.45 -6.83 -7.34
C GLN A 78 1.05 -5.64 -6.59
N LEU A 79 2.12 -5.86 -5.84
CA LEU A 79 2.75 -4.86 -5.00
C LEU A 79 3.79 -4.05 -5.78
N PHE A 80 3.81 -2.73 -5.57
CA PHE A 80 4.69 -1.80 -6.24
C PHE A 80 5.44 -0.92 -5.24
N SER A 81 6.63 -0.51 -5.65
CA SER A 81 7.38 0.58 -5.04
C SER A 81 7.27 1.79 -5.93
N VAL A 82 6.46 2.75 -5.49
CA VAL A 82 6.24 4.02 -6.19
C VAL A 82 6.56 5.18 -5.25
N ASN A 83 7.04 6.27 -5.81
CA ASN A 83 7.19 7.49 -5.03
C ASN A 83 5.80 8.15 -4.89
N PRO A 84 5.25 8.29 -3.66
CA PRO A 84 3.91 8.87 -3.45
C PRO A 84 3.82 10.36 -3.81
N PHE A 85 4.97 11.05 -3.93
CA PHE A 85 5.05 12.46 -4.33
C PHE A 85 5.05 12.69 -5.84
N LEU A 86 5.12 11.63 -6.65
CA LEU A 86 5.08 11.74 -8.11
C LEU A 86 3.65 11.61 -8.62
N ASP A 87 3.33 12.37 -9.68
CA ASP A 87 2.08 12.18 -10.39
C ASP A 87 2.12 10.86 -11.17
N LEU A 88 1.35 9.88 -10.70
CA LEU A 88 1.25 8.56 -11.31
C LEU A 88 0.25 8.51 -12.46
N THR A 89 -0.49 9.59 -12.76
CA THR A 89 -1.62 9.60 -13.71
C THR A 89 -1.23 9.07 -15.09
N VAL A 90 -0.01 9.37 -15.56
CA VAL A 90 0.50 8.88 -16.86
C VAL A 90 0.67 7.36 -16.93
N ASN A 91 0.82 6.69 -15.79
CA ASN A 91 1.02 5.25 -15.68
C ASN A 91 -0.27 4.52 -15.27
N LEU A 92 -1.35 5.25 -15.00
CA LEU A 92 -2.65 4.69 -14.66
C LEU A 92 -3.49 4.48 -15.92
N THR A 93 -4.04 3.29 -16.06
CA THR A 93 -4.95 2.94 -17.15
C THR A 93 -6.27 2.45 -16.58
N SER A 94 -7.38 2.74 -17.25
CA SER A 94 -8.66 2.13 -16.89
C SER A 94 -8.59 0.61 -17.13
N ALA A 95 -9.02 -0.16 -16.14
CA ALA A 95 -9.01 -1.61 -16.16
C ALA A 95 -10.13 -2.13 -15.26
N VAL A 96 -11.26 -2.50 -15.86
CA VAL A 96 -12.44 -3.03 -15.15
C VAL A 96 -12.04 -4.26 -14.33
N GLY A 97 -12.45 -4.28 -13.06
CA GLY A 97 -12.11 -5.36 -12.13
C GLY A 97 -10.68 -5.31 -11.60
N THR A 98 -9.96 -4.19 -11.81
CA THR A 98 -8.72 -3.89 -11.08
C THR A 98 -8.90 -2.63 -10.27
N HIS A 99 -8.47 -2.65 -9.02
CA HIS A 99 -8.50 -1.48 -8.14
C HIS A 99 -7.08 -1.11 -7.75
N PHE A 100 -6.73 0.14 -7.93
CA PHE A 100 -5.41 0.67 -7.60
C PHE A 100 -5.45 1.32 -6.23
N TYR A 101 -4.50 0.95 -5.37
CA TYR A 101 -4.33 1.51 -4.05
C TYR A 101 -2.95 2.16 -3.97
N SER A 102 -2.89 3.41 -3.53
CA SER A 102 -1.62 4.14 -3.32
C SER A 102 -1.62 4.82 -1.98
N GLN A 103 -0.48 4.85 -1.32
CA GLN A 103 -0.31 5.51 -0.04
C GLN A 103 -0.81 6.96 -0.09
N ASP A 104 -1.58 7.37 0.92
CA ASP A 104 -2.04 8.76 1.05
C ASP A 104 -0.90 9.67 1.49
N ASN A 105 -0.84 10.86 0.89
CA ASN A 105 0.20 11.86 1.16
C ASN A 105 0.02 12.55 2.51
N SER A 106 -1.15 12.41 3.14
CA SER A 106 -1.52 13.03 4.40
C SER A 106 -0.95 12.31 5.64
N SER A 107 -0.37 11.12 5.47
CA SER A 107 0.04 10.22 6.56
C SER A 107 1.53 10.29 6.91
N LEU A 108 2.24 11.35 6.50
CA LEU A 108 3.65 11.61 6.79
C LEU A 108 3.84 12.83 7.68
#